data_AF-A0A2D6NVT8-F1
#
_entry.id   AF-A0A2D6NVT8-F1
#
_cell.length_a   1.000
_cell.length_b   1.000
_cell.length_c   1.000
_cell.angle_alpha   90.00
_cell.angle_beta   90.00
_cell.angle_gamma   90.00
#
_symmetry.space_group_name_H-M   'P 1'
#
loop_
_entity.id
_entity.type
_entity.pdbx_description
1 polymer ?
#
loop_
_entity_poly.entity_id
_entity_poly.type
_entity_poly.pdbx_seq_one_letter_code
_entity_poly.pdbx_strand_id
1 'polypeptide(L)'
;MKRIKYKLNLTNKDWLKIDFTKEKGDILKFIIQYYALVKNKIYSIRRYDTSHGVAHKHQYYLKGKPTKEILGHDYNKIFSEAYHETKNKFIKFKNYFLKK
;
A
#
# COMPACT_ATOMS: atom_id res chain seq x y z
N MET A 1 -16.92 -1.50 -15.99
CA MET A 1 -16.10 -1.70 -14.76
C MET A 1 -15.30 -3.01 -14.78
N LYS A 2 -14.00 -2.98 -14.44
CA LYS A 2 -13.13 -4.17 -14.33
C LYS A 2 -12.34 -4.14 -13.02
N ARG A 3 -12.39 -5.23 -12.25
CA ARG A 3 -11.55 -5.43 -11.05
C ARG A 3 -10.29 -6.21 -11.41
N ILE A 4 -9.14 -5.77 -10.90
CA ILE A 4 -7.84 -6.38 -11.11
C ILE A 4 -7.20 -6.60 -9.75
N LYS A 5 -6.73 -7.82 -9.49
CA LYS A 5 -6.07 -8.18 -8.24
C LYS A 5 -4.87 -9.06 -8.52
N TYR A 6 -3.71 -8.70 -7.98
CA TYR A 6 -2.51 -9.51 -8.09
C TYR A 6 -1.55 -9.28 -6.93
N LYS A 7 -0.58 -10.19 -6.81
CA LYS A 7 0.52 -10.12 -5.86
C LYS A 7 1.80 -9.79 -6.64
N LEU A 8 2.56 -8.79 -6.20
CA LEU A 8 3.89 -8.50 -6.72
C LEU A 8 4.92 -8.82 -5.63
N ASN A 9 5.75 -9.84 -5.84
CA ASN A 9 6.86 -10.11 -4.92
C ASN A 9 7.94 -9.04 -5.12
N LEU A 10 8.37 -8.40 -4.03
CA LEU A 10 9.49 -7.46 -4.00
C LEU A 10 10.78 -8.19 -3.63
N THR A 11 10.67 -9.17 -2.74
CA THR A 11 11.71 -10.14 -2.37
C THR A 11 11.04 -11.49 -2.07
N ASN A 12 11.79 -12.48 -1.58
CA ASN A 12 11.21 -13.72 -1.03
C ASN A 12 10.44 -13.51 0.29
N LYS A 13 10.62 -12.37 0.97
CA LYS A 13 10.00 -12.05 2.27
C LYS A 13 9.08 -10.83 2.22
N ASP A 14 9.00 -10.15 1.08
CA ASP A 14 8.34 -8.86 0.93
C ASP A 14 7.48 -8.88 -0.33
N TRP A 15 6.23 -8.43 -0.24
CA TRP A 15 5.35 -8.36 -1.41
C TRP A 15 4.31 -7.27 -1.29
N LEU A 16 3.81 -6.83 -2.45
CA LEU A 16 2.64 -5.98 -2.57
C LEU A 16 1.42 -6.83 -2.89
N LYS A 17 0.32 -6.57 -2.19
CA LYS A 17 -1.03 -6.93 -2.62
C LYS A 17 -1.62 -5.70 -3.32
N ILE A 18 -1.99 -5.87 -4.57
CA ILE A 18 -2.59 -4.82 -5.39
C ILE A 18 -4.00 -5.29 -5.77
N ASP A 19 -5.00 -4.46 -5.48
CA ASP A 19 -6.40 -4.69 -5.80
C ASP A 19 -7.00 -3.35 -6.20
N PHE A 20 -7.50 -3.23 -7.43
CA PHE A 20 -8.13 -2.00 -7.88
C PHE A 20 -9.26 -2.28 -8.87
N THR A 21 -10.21 -1.37 -8.89
CA THR A 21 -11.30 -1.36 -9.85
C THR A 21 -11.13 -0.17 -10.76
N LYS A 22 -11.22 -0.40 -12.06
CA LYS A 22 -11.17 0.67 -13.07
C LYS A 22 -12.35 0.65 -14.02
N GLU A 23 -12.63 1.80 -14.61
CA GLU A 23 -13.63 1.98 -15.66
C GLU A 23 -13.12 2.98 -16.69
N LYS A 24 -13.17 2.61 -17.98
CA LYS A 24 -12.71 3.45 -19.11
C LYS A 24 -11.31 4.07 -18.99
N GLY A 25 -10.46 3.54 -18.09
CA GLY A 25 -9.11 4.05 -17.84
C GLY A 25 -8.94 4.57 -16.41
N ASP A 26 -10.02 4.99 -15.77
CA ASP A 26 -10.00 5.63 -14.46
C ASP A 26 -10.07 4.65 -13.31
N ILE A 27 -9.25 4.88 -12.29
CA ILE A 27 -9.24 4.12 -11.04
C ILE A 27 -10.41 4.63 -10.19
N LEU A 28 -11.36 3.73 -9.90
CA LEU A 28 -12.50 4.05 -9.05
C LEU A 28 -12.21 3.77 -7.58
N LYS A 29 -11.49 2.69 -7.31
CA LYS A 29 -11.11 2.23 -5.96
C LYS A 29 -9.81 1.45 -6.05
N PHE A 30 -8.97 1.54 -5.02
CA PHE A 30 -7.76 0.72 -4.95
C PHE A 30 -7.33 0.40 -3.53
N ILE A 31 -6.49 -0.63 -3.43
CA ILE A 31 -5.71 -1.04 -2.28
C ILE A 31 -4.31 -1.41 -2.80
N ILE A 32 -3.29 -0.73 -2.29
CA ILE A 32 -1.89 -1.11 -2.42
C ILE A 32 -1.36 -1.35 -1.01
N GLN A 33 -1.13 -2.61 -0.68
CA GLN A 33 -0.69 -3.04 0.64
C GLN A 33 0.66 -3.72 0.57
N TYR A 34 1.65 -3.15 1.25
CA TYR A 34 2.94 -3.78 1.45
C TYR A 34 2.90 -4.70 2.68
N TYR A 35 3.26 -5.96 2.47
CA TYR A 35 3.48 -6.96 3.50
C TYR A 35 4.94 -7.39 3.58
N ALA A 36 5.41 -7.64 4.80
CA ALA A 36 6.73 -8.19 5.05
C ALA A 36 6.67 -9.35 6.06
N LEU A 37 7.47 -10.37 5.83
CA LEU A 37 7.78 -11.42 6.81
C LEU A 37 8.89 -10.93 7.73
N VAL A 38 8.59 -10.80 9.02
CA VAL A 38 9.52 -10.38 10.08
C VAL A 38 9.39 -11.38 11.24
N LYS A 39 10.49 -12.01 11.66
CA LYS A 39 10.50 -13.03 12.73
C LYS A 39 9.39 -14.09 12.57
N ASN A 40 9.27 -14.63 11.35
CA ASN A 40 8.27 -15.63 10.94
C ASN A 40 6.80 -15.19 11.09
N LYS A 41 6.54 -13.89 11.19
CA LYS A 41 5.18 -13.32 11.19
C LYS A 41 5.00 -12.34 10.04
N ILE A 42 3.83 -12.35 9.44
CA ILE A 42 3.47 -11.45 8.34
C ILE A 42 2.92 -10.17 8.93
N TYR A 43 3.50 -9.04 8.53
CA TYR A 43 3.07 -7.71 8.97
C TYR A 43 2.65 -6.86 7.79
N SER A 44 1.57 -6.11 7.98
CA SER A 44 1.24 -4.95 7.15
C SER A 44 2.21 -3.82 7.48
N ILE A 45 2.97 -3.34 6.50
CA ILE A 45 3.98 -2.29 6.70
C ILE A 45 3.42 -0.93 6.30
N ARG A 46 2.80 -0.86 5.12
CA ARG A 46 2.18 0.36 4.60
C ARG A 46 1.00 0.01 3.70
N ARG A 47 -0.08 0.78 3.80
CA ARG A 47 -1.29 0.63 3.00
C ARG A 47 -1.65 1.96 2.36
N TYR A 48 -2.08 1.92 1.11
CA TYR A 48 -2.80 3.00 0.45
C TYR A 48 -4.14 2.43 0.03
N ASP A 49 -5.25 3.04 0.43
CA ASP A 49 -6.58 2.60 0.00
C ASP A 49 -7.60 3.74 -0.08
N THR A 50 -8.75 3.43 -0.69
CA THR A 50 -9.88 4.36 -0.89
C THR A 50 -11.10 3.98 -0.03
N SER A 51 -10.93 3.32 1.12
CA SER A 51 -12.01 2.65 1.86
C SER A 51 -13.13 3.58 2.37
N HIS A 52 -12.95 4.91 2.30
CA HIS A 52 -13.92 5.92 2.76
C HIS A 52 -14.19 7.04 1.74
N GLY A 53 -14.06 6.77 0.45
CA GLY A 53 -14.32 7.79 -0.59
C GLY A 53 -13.25 8.88 -0.69
N VAL A 54 -12.16 8.75 0.06
CA VAL A 54 -10.93 9.53 -0.08
C VAL A 54 -9.74 8.57 0.00
N ALA A 55 -8.76 8.77 -0.87
CA ALA A 55 -7.52 8.01 -0.83
C ALA A 55 -6.72 8.43 0.41
N HIS A 56 -6.18 7.45 1.12
CA HIS A 56 -5.37 7.71 2.30
C HIS A 56 -4.28 6.66 2.48
N LYS A 57 -3.22 7.07 3.17
CA LYS A 57 -2.04 6.29 3.48
C LYS A 57 -2.05 5.91 4.95
N HIS A 58 -1.90 4.62 5.24
CA HIS A 58 -1.60 4.12 6.57
C HIS A 58 -0.15 3.65 6.64
N GLN A 59 0.60 4.17 7.61
CA GLN A 59 1.90 3.61 7.98
C GLN A 59 1.74 2.86 9.30
N TYR A 60 2.17 1.61 9.32
CA TYR A 60 2.17 0.76 10.51
C TYR A 60 3.54 0.77 11.18
N TYR A 61 3.57 0.39 12.44
CA TYR A 61 4.80 0.26 13.23
C TYR A 61 4.73 -1.00 14.08
N LEU A 62 5.88 -1.56 14.45
CA LEU A 62 5.94 -2.80 15.20
C LEU A 62 5.46 -2.61 16.63
N LYS A 63 5.79 -1.46 17.25
CA LYS A 63 5.42 -1.14 18.63
C LYS A 63 4.59 0.14 18.75
N GLY A 64 4.68 1.04 17.76
CA GLY A 64 3.95 2.31 17.75
C GLY A 64 2.51 2.25 17.21
N LYS A 65 1.76 3.33 17.47
CA LYS A 65 0.43 3.54 16.88
C LYS A 65 0.55 3.83 15.37
N PRO A 66 -0.29 3.21 14.52
CA PRO A 66 -0.31 3.53 13.09
C PRO A 66 -0.62 5.01 12.84
N THR A 67 -0.03 5.59 11.81
CA THR A 67 -0.39 6.93 11.33
C THR A 67 -1.24 6.86 10.07
N LYS A 68 -2.13 7.84 9.90
CA LYS A 68 -3.03 7.96 8.76
C LYS A 68 -2.89 9.36 8.15
N GLU A 69 -2.79 9.44 6.83
CA GLU A 69 -2.67 10.68 6.07
C GLU A 69 -3.66 10.65 4.89
N ILE A 70 -4.42 11.72 4.70
CA ILE A 70 -5.34 11.87 3.58
C ILE A 70 -4.54 12.35 2.36
N LEU A 71 -4.73 11.71 1.21
CA LEU A 71 -4.02 12.00 -0.03
C LEU A 71 -4.90 12.73 -1.07
N GLY A 72 -6.22 12.71 -0.89
CA GLY A 72 -7.18 13.39 -1.77
C GLY A 72 -7.97 12.43 -2.68
N HIS A 73 -8.44 12.96 -3.81
CA HIS A 73 -9.43 12.31 -4.69
C HIS A 73 -8.90 11.94 -6.09
N ASP A 74 -7.70 12.38 -6.47
CA ASP A 74 -7.10 12.00 -7.76
C ASP A 74 -6.54 10.57 -7.69
N TYR A 75 -7.44 9.59 -7.81
CA TYR A 75 -7.10 8.19 -7.61
C TYR A 75 -6.13 7.65 -8.67
N ASN A 76 -6.15 8.16 -9.89
CA ASN A 76 -5.25 7.72 -10.95
C ASN A 76 -3.80 8.10 -10.61
N LYS A 77 -3.59 9.36 -10.24
CA LYS A 77 -2.28 9.86 -9.81
C LYS A 77 -1.84 9.17 -8.53
N ILE A 78 -2.68 9.14 -7.51
CA ILE A 78 -2.33 8.60 -6.19
C ILE A 78 -2.03 7.09 -6.29
N PHE A 79 -2.81 6.32 -7.06
CA PHE A 79 -2.53 4.90 -7.29
C PHE A 79 -1.15 4.69 -7.92
N SER A 80 -0.84 5.46 -8.97
CA SER A 80 0.43 5.36 -9.69
C SER A 80 1.61 5.74 -8.78
N GLU A 81 1.51 6.87 -8.09
CA GLU A 81 2.53 7.34 -7.13
C GLU A 81 2.74 6.34 -5.99
N ALA A 82 1.66 5.84 -5.38
CA ALA A 82 1.72 4.87 -4.30
C ALA A 82 2.37 3.55 -4.75
N TYR A 83 2.06 3.08 -5.97
CA TYR A 83 2.67 1.89 -6.55
C TYR A 83 4.18 2.07 -6.73
N HIS A 84 4.59 3.14 -7.42
CA HIS A 84 6.00 3.41 -7.69
C HIS A 84 6.78 3.69 -6.41
N GLU A 85 6.22 4.48 -5.50
CA GLU A 85 6.87 4.80 -4.24
C GLU A 85 7.08 3.54 -3.40
N THR A 86 6.06 2.69 -3.28
CA THR A 86 6.19 1.47 -2.48
C THR A 86 7.19 0.53 -3.12
N LYS A 87 7.14 0.33 -4.44
CA LYS A 87 8.11 -0.53 -5.14
C LYS A 87 9.55 -0.04 -4.96
N ASN A 88 9.79 1.28 -4.99
CA ASN A 88 11.13 1.84 -4.94
C ASN A 88 11.67 2.06 -3.53
N LYS A 89 10.79 2.27 -2.53
CA LYS A 89 11.17 2.65 -1.16
C LYS A 89 10.77 1.64 -0.09
N PHE A 90 10.33 0.42 -0.44
CA PHE A 90 9.83 -0.56 0.53
C PHE A 90 10.81 -0.87 1.67
N ILE A 91 12.12 -0.94 1.40
CA ILE A 91 13.15 -1.18 2.41
C ILE A 91 13.12 -0.08 3.48
N LYS A 92 13.00 1.19 3.06
CA LYS A 92 12.88 2.34 3.97
C LYS A 92 11.62 2.22 4.83
N PHE A 93 10.49 1.81 4.25
CA PHE A 93 9.25 1.62 4.99
C PHE A 93 9.33 0.49 6.01
N LYS A 94 9.97 -0.62 5.65
CA LYS A 94 10.24 -1.74 6.57
C LYS A 94 11.14 -1.30 7.72
N ASN A 95 12.18 -0.53 7.43
CA ASN A 95 13.08 0.00 8.45
C ASN A 95 12.35 0.94 9.42
N TYR A 96 11.45 1.81 8.92
CA TYR A 96 10.62 2.64 9.80
C TYR A 96 9.66 1.82 10.65
N PHE A 97 9.04 0.78 10.08
CA PHE A 97 8.18 -0.13 10.82
C PHE A 97 8.91 -0.80 12.00
N LEU A 98 10.17 -1.20 11.81
CA LEU A 98 10.96 -1.87 12.84
C LEU A 98 11.49 -0.92 13.93
N LYS A 99 11.68 0.35 13.62
CA LYS A 99 12.34 1.33 14.51
C LYS A 99 11.38 2.03 15.50
N LYS A 100 10.08 2.10 15.19
CA LYS A 100 9.07 2.85 15.98
C LYS A 100 8.05 1.91 16.61
#